data_AF-A0AAJ6L6R6-F1
#
_entry.id   AF-A0AAJ6L6R6-F1
#
_cell.length_a   1.000
_cell.length_b   1.000
_cell.length_c   1.000
_cell.angle_alpha   90.00
_cell.angle_beta   90.00
_cell.angle_gamma   90.00
#
_symmetry.space_group_name_H-M   'P 1'
#
loop_
_entity.id
_entity.type
_entity.pdbx_description
1 polymer ?
#
loop_
_entity_poly.entity_id
_entity_poly.type
_entity_poly.pdbx_seq_one_letter_code
_entity_poly.pdbx_strand_id
1 'polypeptide(L)'
;MPAPLPAPTFDAGAAYPEVNDLRKALDAADWPAVRALFADRDQDSRTLLVGEAGSHTETDTFLRRVYDEDPTDALAGTLLGTHLIRAGWRIRSGARAQDVSRSQFDQFHDHLRRAEQVLIDVTARHPDDAAAWTQRITLARGLELGQNEARRRYDRLAHHHPHHMPAQASLLQQLCPKWSGDWDRMFAFARECAQAAPDGAPNAALIADAHLERWLDFDSAREQTAYLRSTPVVDEIMQAAQRSVLHPDFADRSDWVWARSMFALMFSLTEQWSAAASQFTALGNLGSEFPWIYVDGAEGFTKYRAKAYAKGGQS
;
A
#
# COMPACT_ATOMS: atom_id res chain seq x y z
N MET A 1 -10.70 3.41 -36.32
CA MET A 1 -10.80 2.97 -34.91
C MET A 1 -9.65 3.60 -34.17
N PRO A 2 -9.85 4.21 -32.99
CA PRO A 2 -8.74 4.65 -32.15
C PRO A 2 -7.83 3.45 -31.87
N ALA A 3 -6.52 3.69 -31.77
CA ALA A 3 -5.55 2.64 -31.48
C ALA A 3 -5.91 1.94 -30.16
N PRO A 4 -5.77 0.61 -30.05
CA PRO A 4 -5.97 -0.08 -28.80
C PRO A 4 -5.02 0.51 -27.75
N LEU A 5 -5.58 0.88 -26.59
CA LEU A 5 -4.78 1.40 -25.48
C LEU A 5 -3.75 0.35 -25.04
N PRO A 6 -2.53 0.75 -24.68
CA PRO A 6 -1.52 -0.16 -24.16
C PRO A 6 -2.06 -0.94 -22.95
N ALA A 7 -1.57 -2.19 -22.82
CA ALA A 7 -1.86 -3.02 -21.66
C ALA A 7 -1.42 -2.30 -20.37
N PRO A 8 -2.18 -2.42 -19.27
CA PRO A 8 -1.75 -1.85 -18.00
C PRO A 8 -0.47 -2.52 -17.52
N THR A 9 0.39 -1.75 -16.87
CA THR A 9 1.55 -2.24 -16.14
C THR A 9 1.38 -1.94 -14.66
N PHE A 10 1.57 -2.98 -13.84
CA PHE A 10 1.62 -2.87 -12.38
C PHE A 10 3.05 -2.88 -11.85
N ASP A 11 4.04 -2.84 -12.73
CA ASP A 11 5.43 -2.70 -12.33
C ASP A 11 5.69 -1.28 -11.82
N ALA A 12 6.03 -1.16 -10.53
CA ALA A 12 6.42 0.10 -9.91
C ALA A 12 7.55 0.80 -10.67
N GLY A 13 8.47 0.06 -11.30
CA GLY A 13 9.54 0.62 -12.13
C GLY A 13 9.07 1.40 -13.35
N ALA A 14 7.83 1.21 -13.80
CA ALA A 14 7.24 2.00 -14.88
C ALA A 14 6.80 3.40 -14.41
N ALA A 15 6.40 3.53 -13.15
CA ALA A 15 5.96 4.79 -12.55
C ALA A 15 7.08 5.53 -11.80
N TYR A 16 8.04 4.78 -11.25
CA TYR A 16 9.11 5.27 -10.39
C TYR A 16 10.46 4.73 -10.90
N PRO A 17 11.14 5.45 -11.81
CA PRO A 17 12.37 4.98 -12.47
C PRO A 17 13.46 4.50 -11.49
N GLU A 18 13.55 5.12 -10.32
CA GLU A 18 14.49 4.76 -9.24
C GLU A 18 14.33 3.32 -8.74
N VAL A 19 13.15 2.72 -8.89
CA VAL A 19 12.92 1.31 -8.55
C VAL A 19 13.74 0.40 -9.46
N ASN A 20 13.91 0.76 -10.74
CA ASN A 20 14.74 -0.03 -11.65
C ASN A 20 16.22 0.08 -11.29
N ASP A 21 16.68 1.25 -10.86
CA ASP A 21 18.06 1.43 -10.43
C ASP A 21 18.34 0.74 -9.09
N LEU A 22 17.36 0.71 -8.19
CA LEU A 22 17.41 -0.07 -6.95
C LEU A 22 17.53 -1.57 -7.24
N ARG A 23 16.70 -2.11 -8.14
CA ARG A 23 16.76 -3.52 -8.54
C ARG A 23 18.13 -3.88 -9.14
N LYS A 24 18.66 -3.05 -10.05
CA LYS A 24 20.02 -3.24 -10.60
C LYS A 24 21.10 -3.25 -9.52
N ALA A 25 21.02 -2.33 -8.55
CA ALA A 25 22.00 -2.25 -7.46
C ALA A 25 21.92 -3.47 -6.51
N LEU A 26 20.71 -3.96 -6.25
CA LEU A 26 20.48 -5.18 -5.47
C LEU A 26 20.98 -6.43 -6.21
N ASP A 27 20.72 -6.55 -7.51
CA ASP A 27 21.22 -7.65 -8.35
C ASP A 27 22.75 -7.68 -8.40
N ALA A 28 23.38 -6.50 -8.41
CA ALA A 28 24.83 -6.35 -8.36
C ALA A 28 25.44 -6.53 -6.96
N ALA A 29 24.62 -6.69 -5.91
CA ALA A 29 25.03 -6.69 -4.51
C ALA A 29 25.91 -5.46 -4.14
N ASP A 30 25.59 -4.29 -4.72
CA ASP A 30 26.34 -3.04 -4.57
C ASP A 30 25.71 -2.17 -3.46
N TRP A 31 26.21 -2.32 -2.24
CA TRP A 31 25.69 -1.59 -1.08
C TRP A 31 25.84 -0.06 -1.18
N PRO A 32 26.99 0.49 -1.61
CA PRO A 32 27.11 1.93 -1.89
C PRO A 32 26.05 2.45 -2.87
N ALA A 33 25.79 1.74 -3.97
CA ALA A 33 24.77 2.14 -4.94
C ALA A 33 23.36 2.08 -4.36
N VAL A 34 23.04 1.01 -3.60
CA VAL A 34 21.76 0.91 -2.87
C VAL A 34 21.60 2.11 -1.94
N ARG A 35 22.58 2.40 -1.08
CA ARG A 35 22.50 3.51 -0.12
C ARG A 35 22.29 4.85 -0.80
N ALA A 36 23.00 5.11 -1.90
CA ALA A 36 22.90 6.37 -2.63
C ALA A 36 21.48 6.65 -3.13
N LEU A 37 20.71 5.61 -3.51
CA LEU A 37 19.32 5.77 -3.95
C LEU A 37 18.38 6.24 -2.85
N PHE A 38 18.74 6.10 -1.57
CA PHE A 38 17.93 6.53 -0.43
C PHE A 38 18.29 7.93 0.08
N ALA A 39 19.39 8.52 -0.39
CA ALA A 39 19.82 9.85 0.01
C ALA A 39 18.85 10.94 -0.49
N ASP A 40 18.63 11.98 0.33
CA ASP A 40 17.85 13.18 0.01
C ASP A 40 16.40 12.95 -0.49
N ARG A 41 15.79 11.82 -0.09
CA ARG A 41 14.39 11.49 -0.39
C ARG A 41 13.45 11.79 0.77
N ASP A 42 12.22 12.18 0.42
CA ASP A 42 11.13 12.23 1.39
C ASP A 42 10.77 10.82 1.91
N GLN A 43 10.06 10.77 3.04
CA GLN A 43 9.79 9.52 3.75
C GLN A 43 8.84 8.58 3.01
N ASP A 44 7.91 9.08 2.20
CA ASP A 44 6.99 8.27 1.40
C ASP A 44 7.78 7.58 0.27
N SER A 45 8.62 8.35 -0.45
CA SER A 45 9.56 7.82 -1.45
C SER A 45 10.50 6.75 -0.87
N ARG A 46 11.06 7.01 0.32
CA ARG A 46 11.93 6.04 1.00
C ARG A 46 11.18 4.75 1.32
N THR A 47 9.95 4.85 1.82
CA THR A 47 9.14 3.68 2.20
C THR A 47 8.70 2.86 1.00
N LEU A 48 8.42 3.51 -0.14
CA LEU A 48 8.21 2.82 -1.42
C LEU A 48 9.43 1.98 -1.81
N LEU A 49 10.62 2.59 -1.81
CA LEU A 49 11.87 1.89 -2.16
C LEU A 49 12.21 0.76 -1.18
N VAL A 50 11.97 0.95 0.12
CA VAL A 50 12.11 -0.11 1.12
C VAL A 50 11.17 -1.28 0.80
N GLY A 51 9.92 -0.99 0.42
CA GLY A 51 8.94 -2.00 0.02
C GLY A 51 9.35 -2.80 -1.21
N GLU A 52 9.88 -2.12 -2.23
CA GLU A 52 10.41 -2.74 -3.46
C GLU A 52 11.65 -3.59 -3.18
N ALA A 53 12.63 -3.07 -2.43
CA ALA A 53 13.82 -3.83 -2.03
C ALA A 53 13.48 -5.09 -1.24
N GLY A 54 12.53 -5.00 -0.30
CA GLY A 54 12.10 -6.17 0.47
C GLY A 54 11.38 -7.22 -0.37
N SER A 55 10.74 -6.81 -1.47
CA SER A 55 10.05 -7.73 -2.39
C SER A 55 10.98 -8.36 -3.42
N HIS A 56 12.16 -7.75 -3.65
CA HIS A 56 13.18 -8.26 -4.55
C HIS A 56 13.75 -9.60 -4.05
N THR A 57 13.67 -10.63 -4.90
CA THR A 57 14.12 -11.98 -4.57
C THR A 57 15.64 -12.09 -4.61
N GLU A 58 16.20 -13.15 -4.03
CA GLU A 58 17.64 -13.45 -4.09
C GLU A 58 18.58 -12.41 -3.41
N THR A 59 18.03 -11.54 -2.56
CA THR A 59 18.78 -10.53 -1.80
C THR A 59 19.10 -10.89 -0.36
N ASP A 60 18.54 -11.98 0.19
CA ASP A 60 18.66 -12.36 1.60
C ASP A 60 20.11 -12.43 2.08
N THR A 61 20.96 -13.19 1.36
CA THR A 61 22.39 -13.35 1.71
C THR A 61 23.13 -12.02 1.68
N PHE A 62 22.83 -11.17 0.70
CA PHE A 62 23.46 -9.86 0.55
C PHE A 62 23.06 -8.91 1.68
N LEU A 63 21.76 -8.77 1.95
CA LEU A 63 21.24 -7.88 3.00
C LEU A 63 21.66 -8.34 4.40
N ARG A 64 21.74 -9.65 4.65
CA ARG A 64 22.30 -10.19 5.90
C ARG A 64 23.76 -9.81 6.07
N ARG A 65 24.60 -10.02 5.04
CA ARG A 65 26.02 -9.66 5.10
C ARG A 65 26.19 -8.17 5.42
N VAL A 66 25.47 -7.30 4.71
CA VAL A 66 25.52 -5.85 4.94
C VAL A 66 25.11 -5.48 6.37
N TYR A 67 24.03 -6.08 6.88
CA TYR A 67 23.58 -5.86 8.25
C TYR A 67 24.58 -6.40 9.29
N ASP A 68 25.18 -7.58 9.05
CA ASP A 68 26.13 -8.19 9.99
C ASP A 68 27.47 -7.41 10.03
N GLU A 69 27.85 -6.75 8.94
CA GLU A 69 29.02 -5.85 8.89
C GLU A 69 28.81 -4.57 9.73
N ASP A 70 27.61 -4.00 9.72
CA ASP A 70 27.22 -2.88 10.60
C ASP A 70 25.75 -2.99 11.05
N PRO A 71 25.48 -3.67 12.19
CA PRO A 71 24.13 -3.79 12.72
C PRO A 71 23.54 -2.45 13.18
N THR A 72 24.37 -1.40 13.28
CA THR A 72 23.93 -0.07 13.68
C THR A 72 23.40 0.76 12.52
N ASP A 73 23.53 0.28 11.29
CA ASP A 73 22.99 0.94 10.10
C ASP A 73 21.46 0.79 10.00
N ALA A 74 20.76 1.92 10.10
CA ALA A 74 19.29 1.98 10.01
C ALA A 74 18.76 1.43 8.68
N LEU A 75 19.38 1.80 7.55
CA LEU A 75 18.90 1.39 6.24
C LEU A 75 19.12 -0.10 6.04
N ALA A 76 20.29 -0.63 6.41
CA ALA A 76 20.57 -2.07 6.31
C ALA A 76 19.55 -2.88 7.14
N GLY A 77 19.31 -2.47 8.39
CA GLY A 77 18.33 -3.13 9.26
C GLY A 77 16.91 -3.02 8.72
N THR A 78 16.49 -1.86 8.22
CA THR A 78 15.17 -1.66 7.62
C THR A 78 14.97 -2.52 6.38
N LEU A 79 15.96 -2.60 5.49
CA LEU A 79 15.87 -3.42 4.27
C LEU A 79 15.84 -4.92 4.59
N LEU A 80 16.71 -5.39 5.50
CA LEU A 80 16.70 -6.79 5.94
C LEU A 80 15.38 -7.15 6.63
N GLY A 81 14.91 -6.31 7.56
CA GLY A 81 13.64 -6.52 8.25
C GLY A 81 12.46 -6.58 7.27
N THR A 82 12.44 -5.70 6.27
CA THR A 82 11.40 -5.71 5.22
C THR A 82 11.49 -6.98 4.36
N HIS A 83 12.69 -7.39 3.95
CA HIS A 83 12.90 -8.61 3.18
C HIS A 83 12.38 -9.84 3.93
N LEU A 84 12.71 -9.96 5.22
CA LEU A 84 12.23 -11.04 6.09
C LEU A 84 10.70 -11.05 6.18
N ILE A 85 10.07 -9.88 6.34
CA ILE A 85 8.60 -9.75 6.35
C ILE A 85 8.02 -10.28 5.03
N ARG A 86 8.51 -9.79 3.89
CA ARG A 86 8.03 -10.18 2.55
C ARG A 86 8.25 -11.66 2.27
N ALA A 87 9.39 -12.22 2.68
CA ALA A 87 9.66 -13.65 2.59
C ALA A 87 8.66 -14.47 3.41
N GLY A 88 8.36 -14.04 4.64
CA GLY A 88 7.33 -14.65 5.47
C GLY A 88 5.96 -14.66 4.79
N TRP A 89 5.51 -13.51 4.27
CA TRP A 89 4.21 -13.43 3.59
C TRP A 89 4.13 -14.31 2.33
N ARG A 90 5.23 -14.46 1.57
CA ARG A 90 5.30 -15.41 0.45
C ARG A 90 5.11 -16.86 0.91
N ILE A 91 5.70 -17.26 2.04
CA ILE A 91 5.57 -18.61 2.61
C ILE A 91 4.13 -18.87 3.07
N ARG A 92 3.52 -17.90 3.78
CA ARG A 92 2.12 -17.99 4.22
C ARG A 92 1.16 -18.09 3.03
N SER A 93 1.54 -17.49 1.90
CA SER A 93 0.72 -17.23 0.72
C SER A 93 -0.42 -16.23 0.98
N GLY A 94 -1.08 -15.80 -0.11
CA GLY A 94 -2.28 -14.97 -0.05
C GLY A 94 -3.56 -15.73 0.30
N ALA A 95 -3.48 -17.04 0.57
CA ALA A 95 -4.64 -17.84 0.95
C ALA A 95 -5.25 -17.39 2.29
N ARG A 96 -6.53 -17.69 2.49
CA ARG A 96 -7.21 -17.44 3.78
C ARG A 96 -6.57 -18.29 4.87
N ALA A 97 -6.62 -17.83 6.12
CA ALA A 97 -5.95 -18.50 7.23
C ALA A 97 -6.31 -19.99 7.38
N GLN A 98 -7.57 -20.34 7.12
CA GLN A 98 -8.07 -21.73 7.13
C GLN A 98 -7.44 -22.65 6.07
N ASP A 99 -6.86 -22.08 5.02
CA ASP A 99 -6.26 -22.78 3.88
C ASP A 99 -4.72 -22.80 3.95
N VAL A 100 -4.14 -22.24 5.01
CA VAL A 100 -2.69 -22.20 5.24
C VAL A 100 -2.28 -23.30 6.22
N SER A 101 -1.31 -24.12 5.84
CA SER A 101 -0.86 -25.23 6.70
C SER A 101 -0.13 -24.73 7.95
N ARG A 102 -0.16 -25.54 9.02
CA ARG A 102 0.58 -25.24 10.27
C ARG A 102 2.07 -25.00 10.03
N SER A 103 2.70 -25.79 9.16
CA SER A 103 4.12 -25.63 8.81
C SER A 103 4.42 -24.29 8.12
N GLN A 104 3.51 -23.81 7.26
CA GLN A 104 3.63 -22.48 6.66
C GLN A 104 3.48 -21.38 7.70
N PHE A 105 2.55 -21.52 8.65
CA PHE A 105 2.41 -20.58 9.77
C PHE A 105 3.65 -20.53 10.66
N ASP A 106 4.23 -21.68 10.99
CA ASP A 106 5.42 -21.75 11.83
C ASP A 106 6.61 -21.04 11.16
N GLN A 107 6.82 -21.29 9.86
CA GLN A 107 7.87 -20.62 9.07
C GLN A 107 7.59 -19.13 8.87
N PHE A 108 6.33 -18.75 8.64
CA PHE A 108 5.91 -17.35 8.55
C PHE A 108 6.26 -16.59 9.84
N HIS A 109 5.84 -17.11 10.99
CA HIS A 109 6.12 -16.48 12.27
C HIS A 109 7.61 -16.45 12.62
N ASP A 110 8.38 -17.46 12.26
CA ASP A 110 9.85 -17.43 12.43
C ASP A 110 10.48 -16.26 11.67
N HIS A 111 10.11 -16.05 10.39
CA HIS A 111 10.59 -14.89 9.62
C HIS A 111 10.18 -13.56 10.25
N LEU A 112 8.92 -13.44 10.69
CA LEU A 112 8.43 -12.21 11.30
C LEU A 112 9.10 -11.90 12.64
N ARG A 113 9.40 -12.91 13.47
CA ARG A 113 10.14 -12.71 14.72
C ARG A 113 11.57 -12.24 14.49
N ARG A 114 12.26 -12.79 13.48
CA ARG A 114 13.59 -12.32 13.06
C ARG A 114 13.54 -10.87 12.57
N ALA A 115 12.52 -10.52 11.79
CA ALA A 115 12.31 -9.14 11.36
C ALA A 115 12.06 -8.19 12.54
N GLU A 116 11.25 -8.60 13.52
CA GLU A 116 10.98 -7.80 14.72
C GLU A 116 12.26 -7.56 15.53
N GLN A 117 13.14 -8.57 15.67
CA GLN A 117 14.44 -8.43 16.35
C GLN A 117 15.33 -7.37 15.69
N VAL A 118 15.34 -7.29 14.35
CA VAL A 118 16.12 -6.27 13.64
C VAL A 118 15.46 -4.89 13.77
N LEU A 119 14.15 -4.80 13.49
CA LEU A 119 13.43 -3.53 13.39
C LEU A 119 13.19 -2.85 14.74
N ILE A 120 13.12 -3.60 15.84
CA ILE A 120 13.02 -3.02 17.19
C ILE A 120 14.27 -2.19 17.50
N ASP A 121 15.46 -2.68 17.15
CA ASP A 121 16.72 -1.97 17.38
C ASP A 121 16.86 -0.76 16.46
N VAL A 122 16.44 -0.87 15.19
CA VAL A 122 16.42 0.26 14.26
C VAL A 122 15.54 1.39 14.81
N THR A 123 14.30 1.09 15.16
CA THR A 123 13.35 2.12 15.65
C THR A 123 13.65 2.63 17.06
N ALA A 124 14.44 1.90 17.85
CA ALA A 124 14.96 2.40 19.12
C ALA A 124 16.07 3.45 18.92
N ARG A 125 16.93 3.27 17.91
CA ARG A 125 18.03 4.20 17.57
C ARG A 125 17.59 5.35 16.67
N HIS A 126 16.64 5.10 15.78
CA HIS A 126 16.13 6.03 14.79
C HIS A 126 14.61 6.13 14.93
N PRO A 127 14.11 6.83 15.97
CA PRO A 127 12.68 6.90 16.27
C PRO A 127 11.87 7.61 15.18
N ASP A 128 12.52 8.35 14.28
CA ASP A 128 11.95 9.06 13.14
C ASP A 128 11.98 8.27 11.82
N ASP A 129 12.48 7.03 11.79
CA ASP A 129 12.49 6.19 10.58
C ASP A 129 11.08 5.67 10.24
N ALA A 130 10.41 6.38 9.32
CA ALA A 130 9.05 6.08 8.90
C ALA A 130 8.91 4.69 8.24
N ALA A 131 9.91 4.27 7.47
CA ALA A 131 9.87 3.00 6.75
C ALA A 131 9.97 1.82 7.73
N ALA A 132 10.89 1.91 8.70
CA ALA A 132 11.05 0.91 9.76
C ALA A 132 9.78 0.77 10.60
N TRP A 133 9.20 1.90 11.04
CA TRP A 133 7.95 1.88 11.79
C TRP A 133 6.77 1.34 10.97
N THR A 134 6.67 1.68 9.68
CA THR A 134 5.65 1.12 8.76
C THR A 134 5.74 -0.40 8.71
N GLN A 135 6.96 -0.95 8.64
CA GLN A 135 7.17 -2.40 8.72
C GLN A 135 6.79 -2.98 10.08
N ARG A 136 7.07 -2.28 11.18
CA ARG A 136 6.66 -2.72 12.51
C ARG A 136 5.14 -2.73 12.70
N ILE A 137 4.39 -1.83 12.06
CA ILE A 137 2.92 -1.88 12.04
C ILE A 137 2.46 -3.14 11.30
N THR A 138 3.07 -3.44 10.14
CA THR A 138 2.82 -4.68 9.38
C THR A 138 3.15 -5.94 10.20
N LEU A 139 4.23 -5.91 10.99
CA LEU A 139 4.57 -7.00 11.91
C LEU A 139 3.56 -7.20 13.01
N ALA A 140 2.99 -6.12 13.58
CA ALA A 140 1.95 -6.24 14.59
C ALA A 140 0.74 -7.01 14.06
N ARG A 141 0.38 -6.80 12.78
CA ARG A 141 -0.65 -7.58 12.09
C ARG A 141 -0.25 -9.03 11.92
N GLY A 142 0.92 -9.30 11.34
CA GLY A 142 1.37 -10.65 11.02
C GLY A 142 1.71 -11.52 12.23
N LEU A 143 2.17 -10.92 13.32
CA LEU A 143 2.45 -11.59 14.60
C LEU A 143 1.25 -11.59 15.56
N GLU A 144 0.11 -11.05 15.13
CA GLU A 144 -1.13 -11.00 15.91
C GLU A 144 -0.96 -10.31 17.28
N LEU A 145 -0.19 -9.22 17.34
CA LEU A 145 0.10 -8.49 18.59
C LEU A 145 -1.07 -7.63 19.09
N GLY A 146 -2.15 -7.54 18.31
CA GLY A 146 -3.39 -6.87 18.66
C GLY A 146 -3.44 -5.38 18.32
N GLN A 147 -4.66 -4.82 18.39
CA GLN A 147 -4.99 -3.45 17.96
C GLN A 147 -4.19 -2.37 18.70
N ASN A 148 -4.02 -2.52 20.02
CA ASN A 148 -3.31 -1.55 20.85
C ASN A 148 -1.83 -1.45 20.49
N GLU A 149 -1.18 -2.57 20.18
CA GLU A 149 0.24 -2.58 19.80
C GLU A 149 0.44 -1.93 18.43
N ALA A 150 -0.41 -2.25 17.45
CA ALA A 150 -0.35 -1.62 16.14
C ALA A 150 -0.59 -0.10 16.23
N ARG A 151 -1.60 0.33 17.01
CA ARG A 151 -1.86 1.75 17.26
C ARG A 151 -0.67 2.44 17.94
N ARG A 152 -0.08 1.84 18.98
CA ARG A 152 1.11 2.39 19.65
C ARG A 152 2.27 2.60 18.69
N ARG A 153 2.51 1.65 17.79
CA ARG A 153 3.58 1.75 16.75
C ARG A 153 3.28 2.87 15.76
N TYR A 154 2.02 2.98 15.31
CA TYR A 154 1.60 4.09 14.45
C TYR A 154 1.74 5.44 15.14
N ASP A 155 1.33 5.59 16.40
CA ASP A 155 1.42 6.85 17.12
C ASP A 155 2.89 7.33 17.27
N ARG A 156 3.83 6.39 17.42
CA ARG A 156 5.28 6.70 17.41
C ARG A 156 5.74 7.25 16.06
N LEU A 157 5.29 6.65 14.97
CA LEU A 157 5.58 7.15 13.62
C LEU A 157 4.92 8.51 13.39
N ALA A 158 3.63 8.64 13.69
CA ALA A 158 2.83 9.83 13.43
C ALA A 158 3.30 11.05 14.24
N HIS A 159 3.98 10.83 15.37
CA HIS A 159 4.67 11.90 16.10
C HIS A 159 5.71 12.63 15.24
N HIS A 160 6.38 11.91 14.32
CA HIS A 160 7.38 12.47 13.41
C HIS A 160 6.78 12.79 12.03
N HIS A 161 5.94 11.89 11.51
CA HIS A 161 5.40 11.94 10.15
C HIS A 161 3.87 11.74 10.15
N PRO A 162 3.08 12.73 10.58
CA PRO A 162 1.64 12.57 10.87
C PRO A 162 0.78 12.21 9.65
N HIS A 163 1.26 12.49 8.43
CA HIS A 163 0.56 12.23 7.18
C HIS A 163 1.22 11.15 6.31
N HIS A 164 2.11 10.35 6.88
CA HIS A 164 2.82 9.30 6.15
C HIS A 164 1.83 8.24 5.62
N MET A 165 1.53 8.30 4.32
CA MET A 165 0.45 7.53 3.71
C MET A 165 0.67 6.01 3.89
N PRO A 166 1.86 5.43 3.63
CA PRO A 166 2.07 3.98 3.76
C PRO A 166 1.78 3.43 5.16
N ALA A 167 2.12 4.17 6.23
CA ALA A 167 1.80 3.76 7.59
C ALA A 167 0.32 3.87 7.91
N GLN A 168 -0.34 4.91 7.42
CA GLN A 168 -1.79 5.05 7.59
C GLN A 168 -2.52 3.92 6.88
N ALA A 169 -2.13 3.58 5.64
CA ALA A 169 -2.68 2.42 4.93
C ALA A 169 -2.43 1.10 5.70
N SER A 170 -1.23 0.93 6.27
CA SER A 170 -0.91 -0.26 7.07
C SER A 170 -1.76 -0.36 8.35
N LEU A 171 -1.97 0.74 9.08
CA LEU A 171 -2.84 0.75 10.25
C LEU A 171 -4.32 0.57 9.87
N LEU A 172 -4.78 1.19 8.78
CA LEU A 172 -6.15 1.02 8.28
C LEU A 172 -6.47 -0.46 8.06
N GLN A 173 -5.56 -1.19 7.41
CA GLN A 173 -5.71 -2.64 7.21
C GLN A 173 -5.75 -3.42 8.53
N GLN A 174 -4.99 -3.01 9.56
CA GLN A 174 -5.08 -3.64 10.89
C GLN A 174 -6.45 -3.44 11.55
N LEU A 175 -7.11 -2.31 11.28
CA LEU A 175 -8.43 -1.99 11.83
C LEU A 175 -9.58 -2.75 11.13
N CYS A 176 -9.32 -3.45 10.02
CA CYS A 176 -10.34 -4.28 9.37
C CYS A 176 -10.78 -5.44 10.30
N PRO A 177 -12.06 -5.85 10.29
CA PRO A 177 -12.54 -6.98 11.08
C PRO A 177 -11.83 -8.30 10.81
N LYS A 178 -11.36 -8.54 9.57
CA LYS A 178 -10.54 -9.70 9.21
C LYS A 178 -9.21 -9.78 9.98
N TRP A 179 -8.82 -8.71 10.65
CA TRP A 179 -7.65 -8.60 11.52
C TRP A 179 -8.03 -8.25 12.98
N SER A 180 -9.22 -8.69 13.43
CA SER A 180 -9.77 -8.44 14.77
C SER A 180 -10.01 -6.96 15.10
N GLY A 181 -10.22 -6.14 14.08
CA GLY A 181 -10.67 -4.75 14.23
C GLY A 181 -12.19 -4.62 14.11
N ASP A 182 -12.65 -3.40 13.82
CA ASP A 182 -14.07 -3.10 13.62
C ASP A 182 -14.25 -1.94 12.62
N TRP A 183 -15.40 -1.94 11.93
CA TRP A 183 -15.69 -0.97 10.88
C TRP A 183 -15.73 0.47 11.40
N ASP A 184 -16.28 0.69 12.59
CA ASP A 184 -16.44 2.04 13.15
C ASP A 184 -15.07 2.71 13.37
N ARG A 185 -14.12 1.98 13.97
CA ARG A 185 -12.74 2.47 14.15
C ARG A 185 -12.00 2.63 12.83
N MET A 186 -12.20 1.72 11.88
CA MET A 186 -11.57 1.81 10.56
C MET A 186 -12.02 3.08 9.81
N PHE A 187 -13.34 3.32 9.72
CA PHE A 187 -13.88 4.51 9.06
C PHE A 187 -13.54 5.79 9.83
N ALA A 188 -13.59 5.77 11.17
CA ALA A 188 -13.17 6.92 11.97
C ALA A 188 -11.72 7.31 11.69
N PHE A 189 -10.81 6.33 11.65
CA PHE A 189 -9.40 6.56 11.33
C PHE A 189 -9.20 7.07 9.89
N ALA A 190 -9.86 6.48 8.89
CA ALA A 190 -9.76 6.95 7.51
C ALA A 190 -10.21 8.42 7.36
N ARG A 191 -11.32 8.79 8.02
CA ARG A 191 -11.85 10.16 8.02
C ARG A 191 -10.93 11.13 8.75
N GLU A 192 -10.37 10.73 9.90
CA GLU A 192 -9.37 11.51 10.64
C GLU A 192 -8.15 11.82 9.76
N CYS A 193 -7.59 10.80 9.09
CA CYS A 193 -6.46 10.96 8.19
C CYS A 193 -6.78 11.89 7.01
N ALA A 194 -7.95 11.72 6.38
CA ALA A 194 -8.38 12.56 5.26
C ALA A 194 -8.64 14.02 5.66
N GLN A 195 -9.12 14.26 6.89
CA GLN A 195 -9.37 15.60 7.41
C GLN A 195 -8.08 16.31 7.82
N ALA A 196 -7.15 15.59 8.43
CA ALA A 196 -5.89 16.16 8.92
C ALA A 196 -4.86 16.41 7.81
N ALA A 197 -4.90 15.64 6.72
CA ALA A 197 -3.95 15.79 5.62
C ALA A 197 -4.14 17.12 4.85
N PRO A 198 -3.06 17.69 4.28
CA PRO A 198 -3.14 18.84 3.39
C PRO A 198 -4.07 18.59 2.20
N ASP A 199 -4.67 19.65 1.66
CA ASP A 199 -5.49 19.54 0.45
C ASP A 199 -4.65 19.03 -0.74
N GLY A 200 -5.22 18.13 -1.55
CA GLY A 200 -4.50 17.46 -2.64
C GLY A 200 -3.57 16.32 -2.20
N ALA A 201 -3.50 16.00 -0.91
CA ALA A 201 -2.75 14.83 -0.44
C ALA A 201 -3.44 13.50 -0.83
N PRO A 202 -2.70 12.38 -0.94
CA PRO A 202 -3.27 11.08 -1.30
C PRO A 202 -4.12 10.45 -0.18
N ASN A 203 -4.02 10.94 1.06
CA ASN A 203 -4.55 10.29 2.26
C ASN A 203 -6.07 10.10 2.26
N ALA A 204 -6.84 10.92 1.54
CA ALA A 204 -8.28 10.71 1.43
C ALA A 204 -8.64 9.43 0.65
N ALA A 205 -7.71 8.83 -0.10
CA ALA A 205 -7.89 7.50 -0.69
C ALA A 205 -8.10 6.39 0.36
N LEU A 206 -7.74 6.61 1.64
CA LEU A 206 -8.02 5.68 2.74
C LEU A 206 -9.53 5.51 2.98
N ILE A 207 -10.35 6.53 2.68
CA ILE A 207 -11.81 6.41 2.73
C ILE A 207 -12.30 5.45 1.64
N ALA A 208 -11.75 5.58 0.42
CA ALA A 208 -12.05 4.68 -0.68
C ALA A 208 -11.60 3.23 -0.38
N ASP A 209 -10.44 3.04 0.23
CA ASP A 209 -9.95 1.74 0.73
C ASP A 209 -10.91 1.16 1.79
N ALA A 210 -11.35 1.97 2.77
CA ALA A 210 -12.32 1.53 3.78
C ALA A 210 -13.65 1.07 3.17
N HIS A 211 -14.17 1.79 2.18
CA HIS A 211 -15.37 1.34 1.45
C HIS A 211 -15.12 0.10 0.61
N LEU A 212 -13.94 -0.05 0.00
CA LEU A 212 -13.56 -1.26 -0.74
C LEU A 212 -13.53 -2.48 0.17
N GLU A 213 -12.86 -2.39 1.32
CA GLU A 213 -12.81 -3.47 2.33
C GLU A 213 -14.22 -3.80 2.85
N ARG A 214 -15.05 -2.79 3.13
CA ARG A 214 -16.44 -3.02 3.54
C ARG A 214 -17.27 -3.70 2.45
N TRP A 215 -17.05 -3.35 1.19
CA TRP A 215 -17.70 -3.98 0.06
C TRP A 215 -17.30 -5.46 -0.08
N LEU A 216 -16.01 -5.77 0.11
CA LEU A 216 -15.47 -7.14 0.05
C LEU A 216 -15.96 -8.05 1.19
N ASP A 217 -16.43 -7.48 2.29
CA ASP A 217 -16.94 -8.21 3.46
C ASP A 217 -18.37 -8.72 3.31
N PHE A 218 -19.13 -8.23 2.32
CA PHE A 218 -20.50 -8.71 2.10
C PHE A 218 -20.54 -10.08 1.44
N ASP A 219 -21.38 -10.97 1.99
CA ASP A 219 -21.54 -12.36 1.54
C ASP A 219 -22.32 -12.51 0.22
N SER A 220 -23.10 -11.50 -0.16
CA SER A 220 -23.95 -11.56 -1.36
C SER A 220 -23.75 -10.40 -2.32
N ALA A 221 -23.85 -10.71 -3.62
CA ALA A 221 -23.85 -9.71 -4.68
C ALA A 221 -24.96 -8.65 -4.52
N ARG A 222 -26.08 -9.03 -3.88
CA ARG A 222 -27.19 -8.12 -3.58
C ARG A 222 -26.79 -7.06 -2.56
N GLU A 223 -26.16 -7.46 -1.46
CA GLU A 223 -25.67 -6.54 -0.42
C GLU A 223 -24.55 -5.65 -0.94
N GLN A 224 -23.59 -6.24 -1.67
CA GLN A 224 -22.55 -5.50 -2.37
C GLN A 224 -23.12 -4.41 -3.28
N THR A 225 -24.12 -4.75 -4.09
CA THR A 225 -24.79 -3.80 -5.00
C THR A 225 -25.57 -2.74 -4.22
N ALA A 226 -26.29 -3.12 -3.17
CA ALA A 226 -27.05 -2.18 -2.35
C ALA A 226 -26.13 -1.16 -1.65
N TYR A 227 -24.99 -1.62 -1.15
CA TYR A 227 -23.99 -0.78 -0.51
C TYR A 227 -23.38 0.25 -1.47
N LEU A 228 -22.90 -0.19 -2.64
CA LEU A 228 -22.28 0.70 -3.64
C LEU A 228 -23.26 1.69 -4.28
N ARG A 229 -24.57 1.41 -4.24
CA ARG A 229 -25.63 2.31 -4.72
C ARG A 229 -26.14 3.27 -3.66
N SER A 230 -25.71 3.11 -2.41
CA SER A 230 -26.10 3.97 -1.30
C SER A 230 -25.59 5.39 -1.54
N THR A 231 -26.48 6.39 -1.54
CA THR A 231 -26.12 7.80 -1.71
C THR A 231 -25.02 8.25 -0.74
N PRO A 232 -25.08 7.95 0.58
CA PRO A 232 -23.99 8.24 1.50
C PRO A 232 -22.62 7.71 1.07
N VAL A 233 -22.54 6.50 0.51
CA VAL A 233 -21.26 5.89 0.08
C VAL A 233 -20.72 6.58 -1.16
N VAL A 234 -21.59 6.85 -2.15
CA VAL A 234 -21.20 7.55 -3.38
C VAL A 234 -20.72 8.97 -3.07
N ASP A 235 -21.45 9.69 -2.21
CA ASP A 235 -21.13 11.06 -1.82
C ASP A 235 -19.81 11.13 -1.04
N GLU A 236 -19.57 10.19 -0.11
CA GLU A 236 -18.35 10.14 0.69
C GLU A 236 -17.11 9.84 -0.17
N ILE A 237 -17.21 8.90 -1.13
CA ILE A 237 -16.13 8.61 -2.09
C ILE A 237 -15.84 9.83 -2.97
N MET A 238 -16.88 10.53 -3.45
CA MET A 238 -16.70 11.73 -4.27
C MET A 238 -16.04 12.87 -3.49
N GLN A 239 -16.47 13.12 -2.25
CA GLN A 239 -15.88 14.13 -1.36
C GLN A 239 -14.42 13.81 -1.04
N ALA A 240 -14.11 12.53 -0.78
CA ALA A 240 -12.74 12.08 -0.57
C ALA A 240 -11.86 12.34 -1.81
N ALA A 241 -12.37 12.07 -3.01
CA ALA A 241 -11.64 12.33 -4.25
C ALA A 241 -11.42 13.84 -4.49
N GLN A 242 -12.40 14.69 -4.16
CA GLN A 242 -12.29 16.15 -4.25
C GLN A 242 -11.20 16.75 -3.35
N ARG A 243 -10.93 16.11 -2.21
CA ARG A 243 -9.81 16.47 -1.32
C ARG A 243 -8.46 15.89 -1.77
N SER A 244 -8.46 14.97 -2.74
CA SER A 244 -7.30 14.21 -3.19
C SER A 244 -7.14 14.29 -4.70
N VAL A 245 -7.30 13.19 -5.45
CA VAL A 245 -6.98 13.07 -6.88
C VAL A 245 -7.72 14.04 -7.83
N LEU A 246 -8.81 14.67 -7.37
CA LEU A 246 -9.55 15.71 -8.10
C LEU A 246 -9.22 17.13 -7.63
N HIS A 247 -8.42 17.29 -6.58
CA HIS A 247 -7.98 18.59 -6.10
C HIS A 247 -6.91 19.18 -7.05
N PRO A 248 -6.94 20.48 -7.35
CA PRO A 248 -5.95 21.13 -8.21
C PRO A 248 -4.49 20.98 -7.75
N ASP A 249 -4.27 20.87 -6.42
CA ASP A 249 -2.93 20.73 -5.83
C ASP A 249 -2.44 19.28 -5.75
N PHE A 250 -3.21 18.31 -6.24
CA PHE A 250 -2.77 16.91 -6.25
C PHE A 250 -1.56 16.74 -7.16
N ALA A 251 -0.45 16.29 -6.58
CA ALA A 251 0.81 16.09 -7.28
C ALA A 251 1.16 14.61 -7.44
N ASP A 252 1.77 14.27 -8.58
CA ASP A 252 2.20 12.91 -8.89
C ASP A 252 3.49 12.55 -8.11
N ARG A 253 3.36 12.35 -6.79
CA ARG A 253 4.42 11.90 -5.85
C ARG A 253 4.30 10.40 -5.53
N SER A 254 5.11 9.83 -4.65
CA SER A 254 5.25 8.39 -4.37
C SER A 254 3.97 7.55 -4.34
N ASP A 255 2.84 8.07 -3.87
CA ASP A 255 1.58 7.31 -3.74
C ASP A 255 0.53 7.60 -4.82
N TRP A 256 0.88 8.38 -5.85
CA TRP A 256 -0.09 8.89 -6.82
C TRP A 256 -0.77 7.78 -7.64
N VAL A 257 0.00 6.77 -8.08
CA VAL A 257 -0.53 5.63 -8.86
C VAL A 257 -1.52 4.82 -8.03
N TRP A 258 -1.19 4.59 -6.75
CA TRP A 258 -2.06 3.86 -5.83
C TRP A 258 -3.35 4.64 -5.57
N ALA A 259 -3.26 5.93 -5.23
CA ALA A 259 -4.43 6.77 -4.95
C ALA A 259 -5.36 6.85 -6.17
N ARG A 260 -4.82 7.08 -7.37
CA ARG A 260 -5.61 7.10 -8.61
C ARG A 260 -6.18 5.73 -8.95
N SER A 261 -5.43 4.64 -8.75
CA SER A 261 -5.95 3.28 -8.95
C SER A 261 -7.11 2.96 -8.01
N MET A 262 -7.02 3.39 -6.75
CA MET A 262 -8.08 3.27 -5.76
C MET A 262 -9.35 4.00 -6.18
N PHE A 263 -9.24 5.28 -6.53
CA PHE A 263 -10.40 6.05 -6.99
C PHE A 263 -10.94 5.58 -8.35
N ALA A 264 -10.09 5.16 -9.30
CA ALA A 264 -10.53 4.60 -10.57
C ALA A 264 -11.39 3.35 -10.37
N LEU A 265 -10.98 2.44 -9.47
CA LEU A 265 -11.79 1.28 -9.13
C LEU A 265 -13.08 1.69 -8.43
N MET A 266 -13.02 2.49 -7.37
CA MET A 266 -14.21 2.86 -6.59
C MET A 266 -15.24 3.64 -7.40
N PHE A 267 -14.82 4.57 -8.26
CA PHE A 267 -15.73 5.22 -9.22
C PHE A 267 -16.33 4.25 -10.23
N SER A 268 -15.58 3.24 -10.66
CA SER A 268 -16.10 2.20 -11.54
C SER A 268 -17.14 1.30 -10.85
N LEU A 269 -16.92 0.95 -9.59
CA LEU A 269 -17.84 0.14 -8.78
C LEU A 269 -19.12 0.89 -8.43
N THR A 270 -19.02 2.21 -8.19
CA THR A 270 -20.15 3.12 -7.91
C THR A 270 -20.78 3.74 -9.17
N GLU A 271 -20.36 3.28 -10.36
CA GLU A 271 -20.86 3.74 -11.67
C GLU A 271 -20.68 5.25 -11.96
N GLN A 272 -19.72 5.91 -11.31
CA GLN A 272 -19.35 7.30 -11.59
C GLN A 272 -18.41 7.38 -12.80
N TRP A 273 -18.93 7.01 -13.98
CA TRP A 273 -18.14 6.72 -15.18
C TRP A 273 -17.28 7.89 -15.67
N SER A 274 -17.76 9.13 -15.56
CA SER A 274 -16.98 10.31 -15.96
C SER A 274 -15.77 10.53 -15.03
N ALA A 275 -15.97 10.40 -13.72
CA ALA A 275 -14.88 10.49 -12.75
C ALA A 275 -13.89 9.33 -12.90
N ALA A 276 -14.38 8.10 -13.12
CA ALA A 276 -13.55 6.94 -13.43
C ALA A 276 -12.70 7.16 -14.70
N ALA A 277 -13.31 7.65 -15.78
CA ALA A 277 -12.61 7.93 -17.04
C ALA A 277 -11.49 8.95 -16.83
N SER A 278 -11.73 10.03 -16.07
CA SER A 278 -10.69 11.00 -15.72
C SER A 278 -9.50 10.36 -14.99
N GLN A 279 -9.74 9.41 -14.07
CA GLN A 279 -8.65 8.72 -13.37
C GLN A 279 -7.87 7.78 -14.28
N PHE A 280 -8.55 7.03 -15.14
CA PHE A 280 -7.88 6.18 -16.13
C PHE A 280 -7.07 6.99 -17.15
N THR A 281 -7.56 8.16 -17.56
CA THR A 281 -6.81 9.08 -18.44
C THR A 281 -5.54 9.57 -17.75
N ALA A 282 -5.62 9.96 -16.47
CA ALA A 282 -4.47 10.40 -15.69
C ALA A 282 -3.45 9.27 -15.43
N LEU A 283 -3.92 8.04 -15.23
CA LEU A 283 -3.06 6.85 -15.06
C LEU A 283 -2.39 6.41 -16.38
N GLY A 284 -3.05 6.62 -17.52
CA GLY A 284 -2.61 6.08 -18.80
C GLY A 284 -2.59 4.54 -18.79
N ASN A 285 -1.38 3.96 -18.82
CA ASN A 285 -1.14 2.52 -18.68
C ASN A 285 -0.62 2.12 -17.29
N LEU A 286 -0.39 3.06 -16.39
CA LEU A 286 0.09 2.75 -15.05
C LEU A 286 -1.07 2.26 -14.17
N GLY A 287 -0.76 1.37 -13.24
CA GLY A 287 -1.67 0.95 -12.19
C GLY A 287 -0.88 0.31 -11.05
N SER A 288 -1.53 0.07 -9.92
CA SER A 288 -0.96 -0.67 -8.80
C SER A 288 -1.68 -2.01 -8.63
N GLU A 289 -1.00 -3.07 -8.21
CA GLU A 289 -1.64 -4.39 -8.05
C GLU A 289 -2.89 -4.33 -7.15
N PHE A 290 -2.76 -3.72 -5.98
CA PHE A 290 -3.90 -3.32 -5.17
C PHE A 290 -4.43 -1.96 -5.65
N PRO A 291 -5.75 -1.76 -5.82
CA PRO A 291 -6.82 -2.66 -5.42
C PRO A 291 -7.27 -3.68 -6.48
N TRP A 292 -6.72 -3.64 -7.68
CA TRP A 292 -7.18 -4.42 -8.83
C TRP A 292 -7.14 -5.94 -8.60
N ILE A 293 -6.27 -6.42 -7.71
CA ILE A 293 -6.19 -7.83 -7.29
C ILE A 293 -7.54 -8.41 -6.84
N TYR A 294 -8.47 -7.57 -6.34
CA TYR A 294 -9.80 -8.01 -5.92
C TYR A 294 -10.84 -8.09 -7.05
N VAL A 295 -10.50 -7.63 -8.25
CA VAL A 295 -11.41 -7.56 -9.40
C VAL A 295 -10.72 -8.03 -10.68
N ASP A 296 -10.07 -9.19 -10.65
CA ASP A 296 -9.39 -9.82 -11.80
C ASP A 296 -8.10 -9.10 -12.27
N GLY A 297 -7.45 -8.31 -11.40
CA GLY A 297 -6.14 -7.71 -11.65
C GLY A 297 -6.09 -6.85 -12.92
N ALA A 298 -5.11 -7.10 -13.78
CA ALA A 298 -4.91 -6.37 -15.02
C ALA A 298 -6.07 -6.51 -16.02
N GLU A 299 -6.77 -7.65 -16.02
CA GLU A 299 -7.96 -7.86 -16.84
C GLU A 299 -9.11 -6.98 -16.34
N GLY A 300 -9.29 -6.94 -15.02
CA GLY A 300 -10.17 -6.02 -14.32
C GLY A 300 -9.95 -4.56 -14.70
N PHE A 301 -8.71 -4.11 -14.55
CA PHE A 301 -8.30 -2.75 -14.93
C PHE A 301 -8.72 -2.45 -16.37
N THR A 302 -8.39 -3.35 -17.31
CA THR A 302 -8.68 -3.15 -18.74
C THR A 302 -10.19 -3.08 -19.00
N LYS A 303 -10.97 -3.98 -18.38
CA LYS A 303 -12.43 -4.04 -18.49
C LYS A 303 -13.09 -2.77 -17.97
N TYR A 304 -12.71 -2.31 -16.78
CA TYR A 304 -13.28 -1.10 -16.19
C TYR A 304 -12.85 0.17 -16.92
N ARG A 305 -11.59 0.26 -17.38
CA ARG A 305 -11.12 1.36 -18.23
C ARG A 305 -11.94 1.50 -19.51
N ALA A 306 -12.15 0.40 -20.22
CA ALA A 306 -12.97 0.40 -21.44
C ALA A 306 -14.41 0.84 -21.16
N LYS A 307 -15.01 0.35 -20.07
CA LYS A 307 -16.38 0.72 -19.67
C LYS A 307 -16.48 2.19 -19.26
N ALA A 308 -15.48 2.71 -18.55
CA ALA A 308 -15.41 4.10 -18.14
C ALA A 308 -15.32 5.05 -19.34
N TYR A 309 -14.47 4.77 -20.33
CA TYR A 309 -14.41 5.60 -21.55
C TYR A 309 -15.71 5.55 -22.36
N ALA A 310 -16.30 4.35 -22.53
CA ALA A 310 -17.54 4.20 -23.27
C ALA A 310 -18.74 4.92 -22.63
N LYS A 311 -18.81 4.98 -21.28
CA LYS A 311 -19.94 5.59 -20.55
C LYS A 311 -19.67 6.99 -20.01
N GLY A 312 -18.40 7.37 -19.86
CA GLY A 312 -17.95 8.62 -19.25
C GLY A 312 -17.81 9.79 -20.21
N GLY A 313 -18.08 9.59 -21.51
CA GLY A 313 -18.12 10.66 -22.51
C GLY A 313 -16.77 11.06 -23.10
N GLN A 314 -15.72 10.25 -22.91
CA GLN A 314 -14.41 10.43 -23.54
C GLN A 314 -14.22 9.34 -24.59
N SER A 315 -14.79 9.56 -25.79
CA SER A 315 -14.51 8.77 -27.01
C SER A 315 -13.42 9.43 -27.83
#